data_AF-A0A9E0GWT7-F1
#
_entry.id   AF-A0A9E0GWT7-F1
#
_cell.length_a   1.000
_cell.length_b   1.000
_cell.length_c   1.000
_cell.angle_alpha   90.00
_cell.angle_beta   90.00
_cell.angle_gamma   90.00
#
_symmetry.space_group_name_H-M   'P 1'
#
loop_
_entity.id
_entity.type
_entity.pdbx_description
1 polymer ?
#
loop_
_entity_poly.entity_id
_entity_poly.type
_entity_poly.pdbx_seq_one_letter_code
_entity_poly.pdbx_strand_id
1 'polypeptide(L)'
;MRLKQTVTLCVLAALSASVFVASADTVPVAKDGYIIPIIDGSTINTEASGSTINTDASVSKGTDTVKSVKKSTTNSKELTPEEQAEQDAQEAALKALAPADEGTSQYADHNSLAYRVSSTASPEQNRMMRDVAGRAVRDVKSVVAPDANAYFERKQVGISSTEAVTDHLDIVFPTVTSVSGIVEKNINDTIKKYVSKVQNNVEKLNSTEENKTNVIMYYDVKRDSDGILSLLIHSYMIQDQAANGVNYVKGFTFNTTTGRQLSLYDMGGINATELNQAIDNNADVKTQLGSAFTGVEKVPSEFYVVEGNQTVMILQQEDVTPHSAGTVYVPVGDLRNKDAISGVTGKTVK
;
A
#
# COMPACT_ATOMS: atom_id res chain seq x y z
N MET A 1 24.25 72.53 -7.53
CA MET A 1 24.57 72.24 -6.11
C MET A 1 25.21 70.87 -6.02
N ARG A 2 26.52 70.82 -5.74
CA ARG A 2 27.27 69.62 -5.35
C ARG A 2 27.26 69.56 -3.82
N LEU A 3 27.16 68.37 -3.21
CA LEU A 3 28.22 67.82 -2.37
C LEU A 3 27.93 66.38 -1.94
N LYS A 4 28.98 65.58 -1.99
CA LYS A 4 29.11 64.21 -1.48
C LYS A 4 29.15 64.22 0.06
N GLN A 5 28.76 63.12 0.69
CA GLN A 5 29.52 62.61 1.84
C GLN A 5 29.35 61.09 2.00
N THR A 6 30.50 60.42 1.99
CA THR A 6 30.74 59.03 2.41
C THR A 6 31.32 59.10 3.81
N VAL A 7 30.87 58.26 4.74
CA VAL A 7 31.63 57.90 5.95
C VAL A 7 31.50 56.39 6.17
N THR A 8 32.68 55.77 6.28
CA THR A 8 32.96 54.38 6.64
C THR A 8 33.48 54.37 8.09
N LEU A 9 33.06 53.43 8.96
CA LEU A 9 33.95 52.53 9.76
C LEU A 9 33.16 51.69 10.81
N CYS A 10 33.48 50.39 10.84
CA CYS A 10 33.64 49.39 11.92
C CYS A 10 32.83 49.51 13.24
N VAL A 11 32.34 48.43 13.88
CA VAL A 11 33.12 47.35 14.51
C VAL A 11 32.23 46.11 14.82
N LEU A 12 32.86 44.94 14.72
CA LEU A 12 32.53 43.59 15.23
C LEU A 12 31.67 43.54 16.52
N ALA A 13 30.59 42.74 16.50
CA ALA A 13 30.09 42.06 17.68
C ALA A 13 29.68 40.64 17.28
N ALA A 14 30.40 39.67 17.84
CA ALA A 14 30.09 38.26 17.74
C ALA A 14 28.75 37.97 18.43
N LEU A 15 27.80 37.38 17.70
CA LEU A 15 26.70 36.65 18.30
C LEU A 15 26.76 35.19 17.83
N SER A 16 27.01 34.35 18.84
CA SER A 16 26.70 32.92 18.95
C SER A 16 25.91 32.30 17.79
N ALA A 17 26.52 31.29 17.18
CA ALA A 17 25.84 30.29 16.40
C ALA A 17 24.68 29.68 17.21
N SER A 18 23.46 30.07 16.86
CA SER A 18 22.28 29.25 17.08
C SER A 18 21.92 28.69 15.72
N VAL A 19 22.29 27.43 15.49
CA VAL A 19 21.79 26.65 14.37
C VAL A 19 20.29 26.45 14.64
N PHE A 20 19.45 27.31 14.07
CA PHE A 20 18.05 26.96 13.86
C PHE A 20 18.00 26.11 12.59
N VAL A 21 17.96 24.79 12.76
CA VAL A 21 17.39 23.90 11.74
C VAL A 21 15.89 24.15 11.78
N ALA A 22 15.40 25.04 10.93
CA ALA A 22 13.97 25.07 10.60
C ALA A 22 13.69 23.88 9.69
N SER A 23 13.30 22.75 10.28
CA SER A 23 12.42 21.79 9.62
C SER A 23 11.08 22.50 9.47
N ALA A 24 10.82 23.00 8.26
CA ALA A 24 9.52 23.51 7.90
C ALA A 24 8.72 22.33 7.33
N ASP A 25 7.83 21.80 8.15
CA ASP A 25 6.65 21.06 7.69
C ASP A 25 5.79 22.04 6.88
N THR A 26 5.99 22.06 5.57
CA THR A 26 5.15 22.83 4.64
C THR A 26 4.34 21.89 3.76
N VAL A 27 3.02 21.97 3.93
CA VAL A 27 1.99 21.36 3.09
C VAL A 27 1.94 22.12 1.76
N PRO A 28 2.07 21.47 0.59
CA PRO A 28 1.70 22.12 -0.66
C PRO A 28 0.16 22.22 -0.74
N VAL A 29 -0.32 23.46 -0.86
CA VAL A 29 -1.73 23.81 -1.06
C VAL A 29 -1.95 23.99 -2.57
N ALA A 30 -2.91 23.26 -3.14
CA ALA A 30 -3.44 23.61 -4.46
C ALA A 30 -4.22 24.93 -4.34
N LYS A 31 -3.97 25.87 -5.26
CA LYS A 31 -4.79 27.08 -5.43
C LYS A 31 -6.18 26.63 -5.86
N ASP A 32 -7.08 26.42 -4.90
CA ASP A 32 -8.56 26.45 -4.98
C ASP A 32 -9.22 25.58 -3.89
N GLY A 33 -8.78 25.70 -2.64
CA GLY A 33 -9.57 25.24 -1.47
C GLY A 33 -9.76 23.73 -1.29
N TYR A 34 -9.07 22.88 -2.06
CA TYR A 34 -9.11 21.43 -1.89
C TYR A 34 -7.96 20.99 -0.96
N ILE A 35 -8.28 20.60 0.28
CA ILE A 35 -7.31 19.99 1.20
C ILE A 35 -7.34 18.48 0.96
N ILE A 36 -6.18 17.90 0.64
CA ILE A 36 -5.93 16.46 0.68
C ILE A 36 -5.28 16.16 2.05
N PRO A 37 -6.00 15.69 3.08
CA PRO A 37 -5.36 15.18 4.27
C PRO A 37 -5.21 13.66 4.16
N ILE A 38 -4.00 13.20 3.84
CA ILE A 38 -3.18 12.24 4.61
C ILE A 38 -1.83 12.18 3.86
N ILE A 39 -0.89 13.06 4.24
CA ILE A 39 0.51 12.96 3.83
C ILE A 39 1.26 12.20 4.93
N ASP A 40 1.91 11.10 4.53
CA ASP A 40 2.85 10.34 5.35
C ASP A 40 4.25 10.93 5.17
N GLY A 41 4.99 11.03 6.27
CA GLY A 41 6.28 11.68 6.33
C GLY A 41 6.86 11.63 7.73
N SER A 42 6.94 10.45 8.33
CA SER A 42 7.80 10.26 9.51
C SER A 42 8.74 9.09 9.31
N THR A 43 9.99 9.42 9.00
CA THR A 43 11.15 8.59 9.30
C THR A 43 11.18 8.33 10.81
N ILE A 44 11.14 7.06 11.20
CA ILE A 44 11.57 6.67 12.54
C ILE A 44 13.09 6.46 12.45
N ASN A 45 13.84 7.48 12.86
CA ASN A 45 15.22 7.28 13.28
C ASN A 45 15.20 6.49 14.59
N THR A 46 15.82 5.32 14.59
CA THR A 46 16.43 4.76 15.80
C THR A 46 17.90 4.53 15.50
N GLU A 47 18.73 5.49 15.89
CA GLU A 47 20.16 5.28 16.05
C GLU A 47 20.43 4.36 17.25
N ALA A 48 21.45 3.53 17.04
CA ALA A 48 22.41 3.03 18.02
C ALA A 48 21.90 2.15 19.19
N SER A 49 22.13 0.85 19.05
CA SER A 49 22.94 0.15 20.06
C SER A 49 23.91 -0.78 19.33
N GLY A 50 25.20 -0.43 19.42
CA GLY A 50 26.28 -1.30 18.96
C GLY A 50 26.37 -2.55 19.82
N SER A 51 26.64 -3.67 19.17
CA SER A 51 27.41 -4.75 19.76
C SER A 51 28.19 -5.41 18.63
N THR A 52 29.48 -5.14 18.61
CA THR A 52 30.51 -6.01 18.04
C THR A 52 30.40 -7.39 18.68
N ILE A 53 30.59 -8.46 17.90
CA ILE A 53 31.31 -9.69 18.27
C ILE A 53 31.76 -10.40 16.98
N ASN A 54 32.93 -11.01 17.13
CA ASN A 54 33.89 -11.47 16.16
C ASN A 54 33.49 -12.67 15.28
N THR A 55 34.22 -12.71 14.15
CA THR A 55 34.74 -13.83 13.39
C THR A 55 34.74 -15.20 14.07
N ASP A 56 34.32 -16.24 13.33
CA ASP A 56 35.25 -17.30 12.97
C ASP A 56 34.79 -18.12 11.77
N ALA A 57 35.79 -18.45 10.96
CA ALA A 57 35.70 -19.28 9.77
C ALA A 57 35.77 -20.77 10.16
N SER A 58 35.05 -21.62 9.42
CA SER A 58 35.50 -23.00 9.21
C SER A 58 35.18 -23.46 7.80
N VAL A 59 36.26 -23.55 7.03
CA VAL A 59 36.42 -24.23 5.76
C VAL A 59 36.21 -25.73 5.95
N SER A 60 35.48 -26.38 5.03
CA SER A 60 35.80 -27.77 4.67
C SER A 60 35.64 -27.97 3.17
N LYS A 61 36.75 -28.37 2.53
CA LYS A 61 36.83 -28.84 1.15
C LYS A 61 36.40 -30.31 1.10
N GLY A 62 35.68 -30.69 0.06
CA GLY A 62 35.48 -32.07 -0.36
C GLY A 62 35.11 -32.11 -1.83
N THR A 63 36.01 -32.61 -2.66
CA THR A 63 35.89 -32.70 -4.11
C THR A 63 35.14 -33.96 -4.57
N ASP A 64 34.66 -33.86 -5.80
CA ASP A 64 34.59 -34.91 -6.83
C ASP A 64 33.29 -35.70 -7.11
N THR A 65 32.89 -35.49 -8.37
CA THR A 65 32.42 -36.44 -9.40
C THR A 65 30.92 -36.71 -9.60
N VAL A 66 30.51 -36.27 -10.79
CA VAL A 66 29.32 -36.56 -11.57
C VAL A 66 29.14 -38.06 -11.82
N LYS A 67 27.90 -38.58 -11.69
CA LYS A 67 27.36 -39.64 -12.57
C LYS A 67 25.82 -39.74 -12.53
N SER A 68 25.26 -39.46 -13.71
CA SER A 68 24.12 -40.13 -14.37
C SER A 68 22.76 -40.28 -13.66
N VAL A 69 21.80 -39.57 -14.24
CA VAL A 69 20.39 -39.90 -14.47
C VAL A 69 20.03 -41.39 -14.29
N LYS A 70 19.12 -41.67 -13.35
CA LYS A 70 18.18 -42.79 -13.44
C LYS A 70 16.77 -42.31 -13.08
N LYS A 71 15.87 -42.53 -14.05
CA LYS A 71 14.41 -42.48 -13.96
C LYS A 71 13.95 -43.44 -12.84
N SER A 72 13.15 -42.97 -11.90
CA SER A 72 12.38 -43.79 -10.94
C SER A 72 10.99 -43.17 -10.91
N THR A 73 10.02 -43.72 -11.65
CA THR A 73 9.03 -44.69 -11.15
C THR A 73 8.32 -44.16 -9.91
N THR A 74 7.07 -43.75 -10.13
CA THR A 74 6.07 -43.34 -9.14
C THR A 74 5.88 -44.44 -8.11
N ASN A 75 6.52 -44.29 -6.95
CA ASN A 75 6.15 -45.02 -5.74
C ASN A 75 5.36 -44.04 -4.88
N SER A 76 4.06 -44.32 -4.68
CA SER A 76 3.28 -43.73 -3.60
C SER A 76 3.95 -44.15 -2.29
N LYS A 77 4.75 -43.24 -1.72
CA LYS A 77 5.26 -43.39 -0.36
C LYS A 77 4.06 -43.29 0.57
N GLU A 78 3.76 -44.37 1.26
CA GLU A 78 2.82 -44.38 2.38
C GLU A 78 3.40 -43.42 3.44
N LEU A 79 2.68 -42.34 3.70
CA LEU A 79 3.06 -41.32 4.69
C LEU A 79 3.20 -42.00 6.06
N THR A 80 4.22 -41.60 6.82
CA THR A 80 4.31 -42.06 8.20
C THR A 80 3.09 -41.55 9.00
N PRO A 81 2.69 -42.22 10.08
CA PRO A 81 1.58 -41.75 10.92
C PRO A 81 1.77 -40.32 11.45
N GLU A 82 3.02 -39.88 11.61
CA GLU A 82 3.37 -38.51 12.01
C GLU A 82 3.19 -37.52 10.87
N GLU A 83 3.65 -37.85 9.65
CA GLU A 83 3.42 -37.02 8.45
C GLU A 83 1.93 -36.95 8.07
N GLN A 84 1.17 -38.04 8.25
CA GLN A 84 -0.27 -38.05 8.02
C GLN A 84 -1.01 -37.20 9.06
N ALA A 85 -0.64 -37.28 10.34
CA ALA A 85 -1.23 -36.46 11.39
C ALA A 85 -0.90 -34.96 11.21
N GLU A 86 0.31 -34.67 10.74
CA GLU A 86 0.71 -33.30 10.37
C GLU A 86 -0.13 -32.82 9.18
N GLN A 87 -0.26 -33.61 8.12
CA GLN A 87 -1.09 -33.27 6.97
C GLN A 87 -2.57 -33.09 7.33
N ASP A 88 -3.13 -33.93 8.20
CA ASP A 88 -4.51 -33.83 8.66
C ASP A 88 -4.72 -32.58 9.54
N ALA A 89 -3.72 -32.21 10.36
CA ALA A 89 -3.75 -30.98 11.14
C ALA A 89 -3.62 -29.73 10.25
N GLN A 90 -2.80 -29.81 9.19
CA GLN A 90 -2.67 -28.76 8.18
C GLN A 90 -3.98 -28.58 7.40
N GLU A 91 -4.63 -29.68 6.99
CA GLU A 91 -5.92 -29.65 6.30
C GLU A 91 -7.04 -29.14 7.22
N ALA A 92 -7.04 -29.52 8.50
CA ALA A 92 -7.98 -29.00 9.50
C ALA A 92 -7.80 -27.50 9.76
N ALA A 93 -6.56 -27.01 9.83
CA ALA A 93 -6.26 -25.59 9.98
C ALA A 93 -6.70 -24.79 8.74
N LEU A 94 -6.44 -25.31 7.54
CA LEU A 94 -6.91 -24.69 6.29
C LEU A 94 -8.44 -24.69 6.19
N LYS A 95 -9.09 -25.76 6.67
CA LYS A 95 -10.56 -25.86 6.71
C LYS A 95 -11.19 -24.95 7.76
N ALA A 96 -10.47 -24.64 8.84
CA ALA A 96 -10.89 -23.62 9.82
C ALA A 96 -10.77 -22.19 9.26
N LEU A 97 -9.94 -21.99 8.23
CA LEU A 97 -9.84 -20.75 7.46
C LEU A 97 -10.86 -20.69 6.29
N ALA A 98 -11.65 -21.74 6.06
CA ALA A 98 -12.73 -21.71 5.08
C ALA A 98 -13.79 -20.67 5.50
N PRO A 99 -14.43 -19.97 4.53
CA PRO A 99 -15.42 -18.95 4.84
C PRO A 99 -16.50 -19.54 5.75
N ALA A 100 -16.83 -18.82 6.82
CA ALA A 100 -17.96 -19.16 7.67
C ALA A 100 -19.21 -19.32 6.78
N ASP A 101 -19.92 -20.44 6.97
CA ASP A 101 -21.23 -20.73 6.39
C ASP A 101 -22.12 -19.49 6.49
N GLU A 102 -22.94 -19.23 5.47
CA GLU A 102 -23.77 -18.02 5.30
C GLU A 102 -24.86 -17.94 6.39
N GLY A 103 -24.46 -17.69 7.62
CA GLY A 103 -25.30 -17.53 8.80
C GLY A 103 -25.45 -16.06 9.12
N THR A 104 -26.53 -15.44 8.61
CA THR A 104 -26.99 -14.08 8.98
C THR A 104 -25.90 -13.01 9.01
N SER A 105 -25.58 -12.48 7.82
CA SER A 105 -24.80 -11.26 7.61
C SER A 105 -25.20 -10.15 8.60
N GLN A 106 -24.32 -9.81 9.54
CA GLN A 106 -24.34 -8.52 10.23
C GLN A 106 -23.81 -7.37 9.33
N TYR A 107 -23.53 -7.65 8.06
CA TYR A 107 -23.04 -6.69 7.08
C TYR A 107 -24.18 -5.80 6.57
N ALA A 108 -23.88 -4.52 6.34
CA ALA A 108 -24.84 -3.61 5.75
C ALA A 108 -25.19 -4.07 4.32
N ASP A 109 -26.48 -4.13 3.98
CA ASP A 109 -26.89 -4.43 2.61
C ASP A 109 -26.62 -3.19 1.74
N HIS A 110 -25.40 -3.09 1.22
CA HIS A 110 -24.94 -1.97 0.39
C HIS A 110 -25.76 -1.83 -0.91
N ASN A 111 -26.51 -2.87 -1.30
CA ASN A 111 -27.41 -2.86 -2.45
C ASN A 111 -28.83 -2.38 -2.13
N SER A 112 -29.16 -2.22 -0.84
CA SER A 112 -30.46 -1.68 -0.42
C SER A 112 -30.58 -0.21 -0.79
N LEU A 113 -31.72 0.17 -1.37
CA LEU A 113 -32.05 1.58 -1.62
C LEU A 113 -32.21 2.40 -0.33
N ALA A 114 -32.43 1.73 0.81
CA ALA A 114 -32.50 2.36 2.12
C ALA A 114 -31.11 2.59 2.74
N TYR A 115 -30.05 1.98 2.20
CA TYR A 115 -28.69 2.18 2.68
C TYR A 115 -28.24 3.62 2.40
N ARG A 116 -27.63 4.26 3.40
CA ARG A 116 -27.08 5.62 3.28
C ARG A 116 -25.74 5.63 3.96
N VAL A 117 -24.73 6.11 3.25
CA VAL A 117 -23.38 6.34 3.81
C VAL A 117 -23.40 7.59 4.69
N SER A 118 -24.28 8.55 4.40
CA SER A 118 -24.33 9.83 5.09
C SER A 118 -25.76 10.26 5.41
N SER A 119 -25.97 10.67 6.67
CA SER A 119 -27.22 11.21 7.16
C SER A 119 -27.52 12.61 6.62
N THR A 120 -26.48 13.42 6.34
CA THR A 120 -26.60 14.82 5.89
C THR A 120 -26.44 15.01 4.38
N ALA A 121 -25.79 14.08 3.67
CA ALA A 121 -25.64 14.20 2.22
C ALA A 121 -26.98 14.08 1.48
N SER A 122 -27.07 14.71 0.31
CA SER A 122 -28.27 14.65 -0.53
C SER A 122 -28.58 13.21 -0.96
N PRO A 123 -29.84 12.89 -1.34
CA PRO A 123 -30.18 11.56 -1.85
C PRO A 123 -29.37 11.14 -3.09
N GLU A 124 -29.03 12.11 -3.96
CA GLU A 124 -28.20 11.88 -5.14
C GLU A 124 -26.75 11.60 -4.77
N GLN A 125 -26.16 12.36 -3.84
CA GLN A 125 -24.81 12.09 -3.34
C GLN A 125 -24.74 10.72 -2.65
N ASN A 126 -25.74 10.37 -1.83
CA ASN A 126 -25.84 9.03 -1.25
C ASN A 126 -25.95 7.93 -2.31
N ARG A 127 -26.64 8.18 -3.43
CA ARG A 127 -26.69 7.24 -4.56
C ARG A 127 -25.32 7.04 -5.20
N MET A 128 -24.54 8.10 -5.39
CA MET A 128 -23.18 8.02 -5.92
C MET A 128 -22.26 7.24 -4.99
N MET A 129 -22.28 7.56 -3.69
CA MET A 129 -21.50 6.85 -2.68
C MET A 129 -21.85 5.36 -2.60
N ARG A 130 -23.14 5.02 -2.71
CA ARG A 130 -23.57 3.62 -2.82
C ARG A 130 -23.07 2.92 -4.08
N ASP A 131 -22.99 3.59 -5.22
CA ASP A 131 -22.42 2.96 -6.43
C ASP A 131 -20.94 2.63 -6.23
N VAL A 132 -20.20 3.53 -5.57
CA VAL A 132 -18.79 3.29 -5.21
C VAL A 132 -18.67 2.14 -4.22
N ALA A 133 -19.45 2.15 -3.13
CA ALA A 133 -19.49 1.07 -2.14
C ALA A 133 -19.96 -0.27 -2.73
N GLY A 134 -20.92 -0.25 -3.65
CA GLY A 134 -21.41 -1.44 -4.33
C GLY A 134 -20.40 -2.03 -5.33
N ARG A 135 -19.50 -1.22 -5.89
CA ARG A 135 -18.34 -1.72 -6.65
C ARG A 135 -17.32 -2.37 -5.72
N ALA A 136 -17.05 -1.77 -4.56
CA ALA A 136 -16.17 -2.33 -3.53
C ALA A 136 -16.60 -3.72 -3.02
N VAL A 137 -17.91 -3.94 -2.79
CA VAL A 137 -18.42 -5.22 -2.27
C VAL A 137 -18.34 -6.37 -3.29
N ARG A 138 -18.21 -6.09 -4.59
CA ARG A 138 -18.11 -7.14 -5.62
C ARG A 138 -16.73 -7.80 -5.72
N ASP A 139 -15.67 -7.08 -5.32
CA ASP A 139 -14.28 -7.57 -5.41
C ASP A 139 -13.68 -7.98 -4.06
N VAL A 140 -14.26 -7.52 -2.94
CA VAL A 140 -13.72 -7.73 -1.57
C VAL A 140 -14.22 -9.02 -0.89
N LYS A 141 -15.26 -9.68 -1.42
CA LYS A 141 -15.84 -10.88 -0.79
C LYS A 141 -15.05 -12.17 -1.04
N SER A 142 -13.71 -12.09 -1.05
CA SER A 142 -12.85 -13.28 -1.07
C SER A 142 -12.13 -13.41 0.27
N VAL A 143 -12.54 -14.42 1.04
CA VAL A 143 -11.59 -15.05 1.95
C VAL A 143 -10.54 -15.67 1.04
N VAL A 144 -9.35 -15.08 1.00
CA VAL A 144 -8.22 -15.68 0.26
C VAL A 144 -7.63 -16.73 1.20
N ALA A 145 -8.05 -17.97 1.00
CA ALA A 145 -7.45 -19.10 1.67
C ALA A 145 -6.06 -19.35 1.06
N PRO A 146 -5.00 -19.42 1.88
CA PRO A 146 -3.65 -19.66 1.38
C PRO A 146 -3.49 -21.14 1.00
N ASP A 147 -2.52 -21.45 0.14
CA ASP A 147 -2.07 -22.83 -0.02
C ASP A 147 -1.51 -23.35 1.31
N ALA A 148 -1.89 -24.57 1.72
CA ALA A 148 -1.48 -25.11 3.02
C ALA A 148 0.04 -25.11 3.18
N ASN A 149 0.79 -25.64 2.22
CA ASN A 149 2.24 -25.72 2.31
C ASN A 149 2.85 -24.32 2.36
N ALA A 150 2.41 -23.41 1.48
CA ALA A 150 2.88 -22.04 1.47
C ALA A 150 2.55 -21.28 2.77
N TYR A 151 1.42 -21.57 3.39
CA TYR A 151 1.00 -20.99 4.67
C TYR A 151 1.93 -21.42 5.81
N PHE A 152 2.19 -22.72 5.94
CA PHE A 152 3.12 -23.25 6.95
C PHE A 152 4.58 -22.83 6.71
N GLU A 153 4.97 -22.67 5.43
CA GLU A 153 6.26 -22.10 5.06
C GLU A 153 6.34 -20.57 5.22
N ARG A 154 5.26 -19.90 5.66
CA ARG A 154 5.14 -18.43 5.79
C ARG A 154 5.39 -17.67 4.48
N LYS A 155 5.08 -18.31 3.35
CA LYS A 155 5.12 -17.72 2.00
C LYS A 155 3.79 -17.10 1.58
N GLN A 156 2.70 -17.44 2.28
CA GLN A 156 1.35 -16.91 2.10
C GLN A 156 0.66 -16.69 3.44
N VAL A 157 -0.42 -15.92 3.44
CA VAL A 157 -1.24 -15.63 4.62
C VAL A 157 -2.72 -15.69 4.28
N GLY A 158 -3.57 -16.01 5.26
CA GLY A 158 -5.02 -15.92 5.03
C GLY A 158 -5.48 -14.47 5.12
N ILE A 159 -6.42 -14.07 4.27
CA ILE A 159 -6.95 -12.69 4.23
C ILE A 159 -8.47 -12.75 4.33
N SER A 160 -9.03 -11.94 5.23
CA SER A 160 -10.47 -11.78 5.44
C SER A 160 -10.81 -10.28 5.52
N SER A 161 -12.08 -9.94 5.32
CA SER A 161 -12.53 -8.55 5.39
C SER A 161 -13.06 -8.19 6.77
N THR A 162 -12.85 -6.96 7.18
CA THR A 162 -13.47 -6.36 8.37
C THR A 162 -14.13 -5.05 7.97
N GLU A 163 -15.35 -4.83 8.43
CA GLU A 163 -16.13 -3.62 8.16
C GLU A 163 -16.12 -2.68 9.37
N ALA A 164 -16.09 -1.38 9.11
CA ALA A 164 -16.26 -0.32 10.08
C ALA A 164 -17.16 0.76 9.48
N VAL A 165 -18.48 0.52 9.54
CA VAL A 165 -19.50 1.40 8.99
C VAL A 165 -20.08 2.30 10.09
N THR A 166 -20.02 3.61 9.91
CA THR A 166 -20.67 4.61 10.75
C THR A 166 -21.27 5.70 9.87
N ASP A 167 -21.95 6.69 10.47
CA ASP A 167 -22.32 7.87 9.70
C ASP A 167 -21.07 8.50 9.07
N HIS A 168 -21.15 8.86 7.80
CA HIS A 168 -20.08 9.38 6.95
C HIS A 168 -18.94 8.41 6.59
N LEU A 169 -18.94 7.18 7.08
CA LEU A 169 -17.84 6.23 6.87
C LEU A 169 -18.39 4.86 6.44
N ASP A 170 -17.99 4.41 5.27
CA ASP A 170 -18.21 3.05 4.78
C ASP A 170 -16.84 2.41 4.50
N ILE A 171 -16.28 1.73 5.49
CA ILE A 171 -14.91 1.24 5.45
C ILE A 171 -14.88 -0.28 5.46
N VAL A 172 -14.27 -0.88 4.44
CA VAL A 172 -13.92 -2.29 4.38
C VAL A 172 -12.41 -2.42 4.25
N PHE A 173 -11.77 -3.15 5.16
CA PHE A 173 -10.30 -3.30 5.21
C PHE A 173 -9.87 -4.74 5.49
N PRO A 174 -8.64 -5.14 5.12
CA PRO A 174 -8.19 -6.51 5.28
C PRO A 174 -7.73 -6.79 6.71
N THR A 175 -8.07 -7.99 7.20
CA THR A 175 -7.49 -8.63 8.36
C THR A 175 -6.75 -9.89 7.91
N VAL A 176 -5.48 -9.97 8.28
CA VAL A 176 -4.57 -11.05 7.93
C VAL A 176 -4.56 -12.11 9.04
N THR A 177 -4.41 -13.37 8.65
CA THR A 177 -4.15 -14.52 9.54
C THR A 177 -2.84 -15.19 9.13
N SER A 178 -2.02 -15.58 10.10
CA SER A 178 -0.72 -16.20 9.82
C SER A 178 -0.42 -17.32 10.81
N VAL A 179 0.36 -18.33 10.38
CA VAL A 179 0.91 -19.33 11.30
C VAL A 179 1.77 -18.72 12.41
N SER A 180 2.25 -17.48 12.23
CA SER A 180 2.99 -16.74 13.24
C SER A 180 2.16 -15.57 13.77
N GLY A 181 1.77 -15.63 15.05
CA GLY A 181 1.04 -14.55 15.72
C GLY A 181 1.79 -13.21 15.74
N ILE A 182 3.13 -13.21 15.68
CA ILE A 182 3.92 -11.97 15.59
C ILE A 182 3.78 -11.33 14.20
N VAL A 183 3.85 -12.14 13.14
CA VAL A 183 3.66 -11.67 11.75
C VAL A 183 2.26 -11.11 11.59
N GLU A 184 1.26 -11.87 12.04
CA GLU A 184 -0.15 -11.48 12.01
C GLU A 184 -0.36 -10.14 12.71
N LYS A 185 0.14 -10.00 13.95
CA LYS A 185 0.04 -8.77 14.73
C LYS A 185 0.69 -7.59 14.03
N ASN A 186 1.91 -7.74 13.51
CA ASN A 186 2.64 -6.64 12.87
C ASN A 186 1.91 -6.11 11.62
N ILE A 187 1.40 -7.02 10.79
CA ILE A 187 0.67 -6.64 9.57
C ILE A 187 -0.66 -5.97 9.95
N ASN A 188 -1.44 -6.61 10.82
CA ASN A 188 -2.75 -6.10 11.24
C ASN A 188 -2.66 -4.77 11.99
N ASP A 189 -1.66 -4.58 12.85
CA ASP A 189 -1.43 -3.31 13.56
C ASP A 189 -1.11 -2.18 12.58
N THR A 190 -0.34 -2.47 11.53
CA THR A 190 -0.01 -1.48 10.48
C THR A 190 -1.26 -1.05 9.72
N ILE A 191 -2.08 -2.01 9.28
CA ILE A 191 -3.34 -1.74 8.55
C ILE A 191 -4.32 -0.99 9.46
N LYS A 192 -4.56 -1.48 10.69
CA LYS A 192 -5.47 -0.86 11.65
C LYS A 192 -5.04 0.56 12.00
N LYS A 193 -3.72 0.80 12.18
CA LYS A 193 -3.20 2.15 12.44
C LYS A 193 -3.54 3.10 11.30
N TYR A 194 -3.45 2.66 10.04
CA TYR A 194 -3.86 3.48 8.89
C TYR A 194 -5.37 3.75 8.90
N VAL A 195 -6.19 2.72 9.06
CA VAL A 195 -7.67 2.83 9.09
C VAL A 195 -8.12 3.77 10.21
N SER A 196 -7.60 3.61 11.44
CA SER A 196 -7.91 4.51 12.55
C SER A 196 -7.47 5.94 12.29
N LYS A 197 -6.36 6.14 11.56
CA LYS A 197 -5.92 7.49 11.15
C LYS A 197 -6.95 8.15 10.24
N VAL A 198 -7.48 7.41 9.27
CA VAL A 198 -8.54 7.90 8.37
C VAL A 198 -9.79 8.26 9.16
N GLN A 199 -10.27 7.35 10.02
CA GLN A 199 -11.46 7.56 10.85
C GLN A 199 -11.32 8.82 11.72
N ASN A 200 -10.20 8.94 12.46
CA ASN A 200 -9.94 10.08 13.34
C ASN A 200 -9.84 11.41 12.57
N ASN A 201 -9.26 11.39 11.35
CA ASN A 201 -9.17 12.59 10.53
C ASN A 201 -10.55 13.04 10.05
N VAL A 202 -11.40 12.12 9.62
CA VAL A 202 -12.77 12.42 9.19
C VAL A 202 -13.59 12.94 10.36
N GLU A 203 -13.53 12.28 11.51
CA GLU A 203 -14.22 12.74 12.73
C GLU A 203 -13.79 14.16 13.11
N LYS A 204 -12.47 14.42 13.10
CA LYS A 204 -11.92 15.75 13.40
C LYS A 204 -12.43 16.81 12.42
N LEU A 205 -12.39 16.55 11.11
CA LEU A 205 -12.91 17.48 10.11
C LEU A 205 -14.41 17.70 10.29
N ASN A 206 -15.18 16.63 10.47
CA ASN A 206 -16.63 16.71 10.63
C ASN A 206 -17.05 17.36 11.95
N SER A 207 -16.16 17.51 12.92
CA SER A 207 -16.44 18.27 14.15
C SER A 207 -16.44 19.79 13.92
N THR A 208 -15.75 20.30 12.90
CA THR A 208 -15.58 21.74 12.66
C THR A 208 -16.19 22.23 11.36
N GLU A 209 -16.20 21.40 10.31
CA GLU A 209 -16.66 21.78 8.99
C GLU A 209 -18.20 21.74 8.90
N GLU A 210 -18.79 22.71 8.20
CA GLU A 210 -20.25 22.71 7.93
C GLU A 210 -20.61 21.58 6.96
N ASN A 211 -19.87 21.48 5.85
CA ASN A 211 -20.00 20.40 4.88
C ASN A 211 -19.19 19.20 5.34
N LYS A 212 -19.86 18.12 5.72
CA LYS A 212 -19.22 16.93 6.26
C LYS A 212 -18.52 16.13 5.17
N THR A 213 -17.35 15.59 5.50
CA THR A 213 -16.58 14.67 4.66
C THR A 213 -17.13 13.27 4.81
N ASN A 214 -17.37 12.61 3.67
CA ASN A 214 -17.78 11.22 3.58
C ASN A 214 -16.65 10.39 2.98
N VAL A 215 -16.40 9.20 3.51
CA VAL A 215 -15.34 8.30 3.03
C VAL A 215 -15.90 6.91 2.78
N ILE A 216 -15.63 6.40 1.57
CA ILE A 216 -15.85 5.01 1.18
C ILE A 216 -14.48 4.38 0.96
N MET A 217 -14.20 3.27 1.64
CA MET A 217 -12.91 2.60 1.60
C MET A 217 -13.07 1.11 1.33
N TYR A 218 -12.20 0.58 0.46
CA TYR A 218 -12.12 -0.84 0.15
C TYR A 218 -10.68 -1.25 -0.17
N TYR A 219 -10.43 -2.54 -0.32
CA TYR A 219 -9.07 -3.03 -0.57
C TYR A 219 -9.00 -4.08 -1.69
N ASP A 220 -7.86 -4.12 -2.35
CA ASP A 220 -7.52 -5.13 -3.35
C ASP A 220 -6.24 -5.86 -2.92
N VAL A 221 -6.26 -7.19 -2.96
CA VAL A 221 -5.03 -8.00 -2.84
C VAL A 221 -4.40 -8.09 -4.22
N LYS A 222 -3.16 -7.60 -4.36
CA LYS A 222 -2.40 -7.63 -5.63
C LYS A 222 -1.41 -8.78 -5.68
N ARG A 223 -0.96 -9.26 -4.53
CA ARG A 223 -0.10 -10.44 -4.39
C ARG A 223 -0.22 -11.03 -3.00
N ASP A 224 -0.28 -12.35 -2.91
CA ASP A 224 0.05 -13.11 -1.70
C ASP A 224 0.79 -14.38 -2.14
N SER A 225 2.10 -14.26 -2.32
CA SER A 225 2.94 -15.36 -2.80
C SER A 225 4.42 -15.08 -2.54
N ASP A 226 5.22 -16.15 -2.48
CA ASP A 226 6.67 -16.13 -2.33
C ASP A 226 7.19 -15.29 -1.14
N GLY A 227 6.45 -15.24 -0.04
CA GLY A 227 6.86 -14.47 1.13
C GLY A 227 6.46 -12.98 1.07
N ILE A 228 5.66 -12.57 0.09
CA ILE A 228 5.25 -11.19 -0.15
C ILE A 228 3.73 -11.09 -0.21
N LEU A 229 3.18 -10.24 0.66
CA LEU A 229 1.81 -9.76 0.59
C LEU A 229 1.84 -8.32 0.06
N SER A 230 1.12 -8.02 -1.02
CA SER A 230 0.94 -6.66 -1.52
C SER A 230 -0.54 -6.37 -1.72
N LEU A 231 -1.00 -5.25 -1.15
CA LEU A 231 -2.40 -4.84 -1.14
C LEU A 231 -2.52 -3.33 -1.40
N LEU A 232 -3.66 -2.95 -1.98
CA LEU A 232 -4.06 -1.56 -2.14
C LEU A 232 -5.27 -1.28 -1.26
N ILE A 233 -5.30 -0.12 -0.62
CA ILE A 233 -6.50 0.43 0.00
C ILE A 233 -6.94 1.64 -0.80
N HIS A 234 -8.13 1.55 -1.38
CA HIS A 234 -8.77 2.60 -2.16
C HIS A 234 -9.67 3.41 -1.25
N SER A 235 -9.60 4.73 -1.31
CA SER A 235 -10.45 5.65 -0.57
C SER A 235 -11.07 6.66 -1.51
N TYR A 236 -12.40 6.71 -1.56
CA TYR A 236 -13.16 7.76 -2.23
C TYR A 236 -13.67 8.73 -1.18
N MET A 237 -13.29 10.01 -1.30
CA MET A 237 -13.65 11.05 -0.35
C MET A 237 -14.51 12.11 -1.05
N ILE A 238 -15.64 12.47 -0.45
CA ILE A 238 -16.52 13.52 -0.96
C ILE A 238 -17.13 14.32 0.18
N GLN A 239 -17.08 15.66 0.08
CA GLN A 239 -17.77 16.52 1.02
C GLN A 239 -19.26 16.64 0.65
N ASP A 240 -20.10 16.86 1.66
CA ASP A 240 -21.49 17.23 1.44
C ASP A 240 -21.54 18.45 0.50
N GLN A 241 -22.53 18.46 -0.40
CA GLN A 241 -22.70 19.49 -1.44
C GLN A 241 -21.60 19.57 -2.52
N ALA A 242 -20.49 18.82 -2.39
CA ALA A 242 -19.49 18.75 -3.44
C ALA A 242 -20.03 18.02 -4.69
N ALA A 243 -19.63 18.52 -5.87
CA ALA A 243 -20.04 17.93 -7.14
C ALA A 243 -19.31 16.62 -7.45
N ASN A 244 -18.05 16.50 -7.02
CA ASN A 244 -17.20 15.34 -7.25
C ASN A 244 -16.39 15.03 -5.98
N GLY A 245 -16.01 13.76 -5.86
CA GLY A 245 -15.06 13.29 -4.85
C GLY A 245 -13.69 13.04 -5.47
N VAL A 246 -12.71 12.76 -4.61
CA VAL A 246 -11.33 12.45 -5.00
C VAL A 246 -10.96 11.06 -4.51
N ASN A 247 -10.24 10.34 -5.36
CA ASN A 247 -9.71 9.02 -5.04
C ASN A 247 -8.29 9.13 -4.52
N TYR A 248 -8.00 8.37 -3.48
CA TYR A 248 -6.66 8.14 -2.97
C TYR A 248 -6.41 6.64 -2.86
N VAL A 249 -5.20 6.21 -3.20
CA VAL A 249 -4.82 4.79 -3.13
C VAL A 249 -3.57 4.62 -2.29
N LYS A 250 -3.69 3.88 -1.17
CA LYS A 250 -2.57 3.53 -0.30
C LYS A 250 -2.03 2.16 -0.66
N GLY A 251 -0.72 2.07 -0.92
CA GLY A 251 -0.05 0.80 -1.15
C GLY A 251 0.55 0.25 0.13
N PHE A 252 0.34 -1.05 0.38
CA PHE A 252 1.09 -1.78 1.40
C PHE A 252 1.75 -2.99 0.78
N THR A 253 3.03 -3.20 1.10
CA THR A 253 3.74 -4.42 0.76
C THR A 253 4.40 -4.93 2.03
N PHE A 254 4.23 -6.20 2.36
CA PHE A 254 4.74 -6.84 3.56
C PHE A 254 5.57 -8.08 3.21
N ASN A 255 6.56 -8.36 4.04
CA ASN A 255 7.21 -9.66 4.08
C ASN A 255 6.41 -10.58 5.01
N THR A 256 5.81 -11.65 4.49
CA THR A 256 4.93 -12.56 5.25
C THR A 256 5.70 -13.49 6.20
N THR A 257 7.04 -13.51 6.13
CA THR A 257 7.88 -14.28 7.06
C THR A 257 8.16 -13.50 8.36
N THR A 258 8.25 -12.17 8.27
CA THR A 258 8.64 -11.27 9.37
C THR A 258 7.53 -10.31 9.81
N GLY A 259 6.52 -10.09 8.97
CA GLY A 259 5.47 -9.09 9.16
C GLY A 259 5.93 -7.66 8.91
N ARG A 260 7.16 -7.44 8.42
CA ARG A 260 7.71 -6.10 8.16
C ARG A 260 7.09 -5.51 6.91
N GLN A 261 6.65 -4.25 6.98
CA GLN A 261 6.31 -3.46 5.80
C GLN A 261 7.57 -3.16 4.98
N LEU A 262 7.51 -3.48 3.70
CA LEU A 262 8.56 -3.24 2.72
C LEU A 262 8.36 -1.88 2.07
N SER A 263 9.47 -1.17 1.90
CA SER A 263 9.56 0.11 1.21
C SER A 263 9.95 -0.09 -0.25
N LEU A 264 9.85 0.97 -1.06
CA LEU A 264 10.33 0.96 -2.44
C LEU A 264 11.84 0.68 -2.52
N TYR A 265 12.61 1.08 -1.50
CA TYR A 265 14.03 0.77 -1.39
C TYR A 265 14.28 -0.73 -1.24
N ASP A 266 13.43 -1.44 -0.50
CA ASP A 266 13.51 -2.91 -0.39
C ASP A 266 13.24 -3.60 -1.73
N MET A 267 12.59 -2.91 -2.68
CA MET A 267 12.38 -3.38 -4.04
C MET A 267 13.54 -3.04 -4.99
N GLY A 268 14.56 -2.31 -4.54
CA GLY A 268 15.72 -1.88 -5.35
C GLY A 268 15.75 -0.37 -5.62
N GLY A 269 14.66 0.33 -5.33
CA GLY A 269 14.51 1.76 -5.53
C GLY A 269 14.37 2.17 -7.00
N ILE A 270 13.81 3.36 -7.21
CA ILE A 270 13.74 4.03 -8.51
C ILE A 270 13.93 5.53 -8.28
N ASN A 271 14.46 6.25 -9.27
CA ASN A 271 14.52 7.72 -9.26
C ASN A 271 13.53 8.35 -10.26
N ALA A 272 13.36 9.67 -10.18
CA ALA A 272 12.39 10.39 -11.02
C ALA A 272 12.70 10.26 -12.53
N THR A 273 13.98 10.19 -12.92
CA THR A 273 14.37 10.01 -14.33
C THR A 273 13.93 8.64 -14.85
N GLU A 274 14.21 7.57 -14.08
CA GLU A 274 13.78 6.21 -14.42
C GLU A 274 12.26 6.08 -14.48
N LEU A 275 11.54 6.72 -13.55
CA LEU A 275 10.07 6.73 -13.55
C LEU A 275 9.51 7.48 -14.76
N ASN A 276 10.04 8.66 -15.09
CA ASN A 276 9.64 9.38 -16.30
C ASN A 276 9.92 8.58 -17.58
N GLN A 277 11.04 7.86 -17.63
CA GLN A 277 11.34 6.95 -18.74
C GLN A 277 10.32 5.80 -18.83
N ALA A 278 9.93 5.20 -17.71
CA ALA A 278 8.89 4.17 -17.69
C ALA A 278 7.53 4.71 -18.17
N ILE A 279 7.16 5.94 -17.76
CA ILE A 279 5.98 6.64 -18.28
C ILE A 279 6.11 6.84 -19.79
N ASP A 280 7.24 7.37 -20.26
CA ASP A 280 7.44 7.69 -21.67
C ASP A 280 7.42 6.48 -22.60
N ASN A 281 7.80 5.31 -22.08
CA ASN A 281 7.79 4.05 -22.80
C ASN A 281 6.42 3.35 -22.79
N ASN A 282 5.45 3.86 -22.03
CA ASN A 282 4.13 3.26 -21.89
C ASN A 282 3.04 4.14 -22.53
N ALA A 283 2.58 3.76 -23.72
CA ALA A 283 1.59 4.53 -24.49
C ALA A 283 0.24 4.70 -23.76
N ASP A 284 -0.20 3.68 -23.02
CA ASP A 284 -1.47 3.73 -22.29
C ASP A 284 -1.40 4.73 -21.14
N VAL A 285 -0.30 4.68 -20.36
CA VAL A 285 -0.04 5.63 -19.27
C VAL A 285 0.04 7.06 -19.78
N LYS A 286 0.76 7.31 -20.89
CA LYS A 286 0.83 8.65 -21.50
C LYS A 286 -0.53 9.14 -21.97
N THR A 287 -1.33 8.26 -22.56
CA THR A 287 -2.68 8.59 -23.03
C THR A 287 -3.57 8.99 -21.85
N GLN A 288 -3.48 8.28 -20.73
CA GLN A 288 -4.23 8.59 -19.51
C GLN A 288 -3.79 9.92 -18.87
N LEU A 289 -2.49 10.21 -18.85
CA LEU A 289 -1.94 11.45 -18.29
C LEU A 289 -2.20 12.69 -19.17
N GLY A 290 -2.37 12.47 -20.48
CA GLY A 290 -2.67 13.52 -21.44
C GLY A 290 -1.46 14.41 -21.79
N SER A 291 -1.64 15.26 -22.80
CA SER A 291 -0.55 16.08 -23.37
C SER A 291 -0.05 17.21 -22.46
N ALA A 292 -0.78 17.54 -21.40
CA ALA A 292 -0.40 18.58 -20.44
C ALA A 292 0.56 18.06 -19.35
N PHE A 293 0.72 16.75 -19.23
CA PHE A 293 1.63 16.15 -18.26
C PHE A 293 3.09 16.35 -18.69
N THR A 294 3.90 16.96 -17.83
CA THR A 294 5.30 17.31 -18.11
C THR A 294 6.32 16.37 -17.47
N GLY A 295 5.85 15.31 -16.80
CA GLY A 295 6.70 14.42 -16.01
C GLY A 295 6.54 14.62 -14.50
N VAL A 296 7.09 13.68 -13.74
CA VAL A 296 7.17 13.74 -12.28
C VAL A 296 8.50 14.36 -11.83
N GLU A 297 8.45 15.25 -10.85
CA GLU A 297 9.66 15.85 -10.25
C GLU A 297 10.22 14.99 -9.11
N LYS A 298 9.34 14.27 -8.40
CA LYS A 298 9.66 13.40 -7.27
C LYS A 298 9.00 12.04 -7.47
N VAL A 299 9.64 11.00 -6.94
CA VAL A 299 9.08 9.66 -6.95
C VAL A 299 7.92 9.61 -5.97
N PRO A 300 6.71 9.20 -6.39
CA PRO A 300 5.58 9.00 -5.49
C PRO A 300 5.90 7.95 -4.42
N SER A 301 5.31 8.10 -3.23
CA SER A 301 5.52 7.16 -2.12
C SER A 301 4.80 5.82 -2.32
N GLU A 302 3.69 5.84 -3.05
CA GLU A 302 2.77 4.71 -3.14
C GLU A 302 3.11 3.80 -4.31
N PHE A 303 3.20 2.50 -4.03
CA PHE A 303 3.49 1.45 -4.98
C PHE A 303 2.87 0.13 -4.52
N TYR A 304 2.79 -0.83 -5.43
CA TYR A 304 2.53 -2.22 -5.09
C TYR A 304 3.37 -3.16 -5.94
N VAL A 305 3.38 -4.43 -5.56
CA VAL A 305 4.17 -5.48 -6.20
C VAL A 305 3.25 -6.60 -6.63
N VAL A 306 3.42 -7.07 -7.86
CA VAL A 306 2.71 -8.24 -8.41
C VAL A 306 3.67 -9.42 -8.60
N GLU A 307 3.18 -10.50 -9.19
CA GLU A 307 3.97 -11.69 -9.50
C GLU A 307 5.24 -11.35 -10.31
N GLY A 308 6.29 -12.15 -10.12
CA GLY A 308 7.59 -11.90 -10.77
C GLY A 308 8.30 -10.65 -10.27
N ASN A 309 7.98 -10.19 -9.05
CA ASN A 309 8.54 -8.99 -8.40
C ASN A 309 8.38 -7.70 -9.21
N GLN A 310 7.39 -7.64 -10.11
CA GLN A 310 7.12 -6.44 -10.88
C GLN A 310 6.53 -5.37 -9.96
N THR A 311 7.16 -4.20 -9.92
CA THR A 311 6.71 -3.06 -9.16
C THR A 311 5.86 -2.14 -10.04
N VAL A 312 4.79 -1.62 -9.47
CA VAL A 312 3.90 -0.64 -10.11
C VAL A 312 3.81 0.58 -9.20
N MET A 313 4.21 1.74 -9.73
CA MET A 313 4.10 3.03 -9.05
C MET A 313 2.69 3.60 -9.21
N ILE A 314 2.25 4.36 -8.21
CA ILE A 314 0.90 4.95 -8.18
C ILE A 314 1.03 6.47 -8.22
N LEU A 315 0.52 7.09 -9.29
CA LEU A 315 0.39 8.55 -9.37
C LEU A 315 -1.00 8.94 -8.85
N GLN A 316 -1.04 9.69 -7.75
CA GLN A 316 -2.29 10.10 -7.12
C GLN A 316 -3.02 11.14 -7.95
N GLN A 317 -4.35 11.05 -7.92
CA GLN A 317 -5.26 12.05 -8.50
C GLN A 317 -5.00 13.42 -7.83
N GLU A 318 -4.96 14.48 -8.62
CA GLU A 318 -4.75 15.89 -8.19
C GLU A 318 -3.39 16.24 -7.57
N ASP A 319 -2.55 15.27 -7.21
CA ASP A 319 -1.16 15.52 -6.80
C ASP A 319 -0.25 15.61 -8.03
N VAL A 320 -0.24 14.55 -8.83
CA VAL A 320 0.64 14.40 -9.99
C VAL A 320 -0.16 14.36 -11.29
N THR A 321 -1.44 13.99 -11.22
CA THR A 321 -2.30 13.79 -12.38
C THR A 321 -3.48 14.76 -12.38
N PRO A 322 -3.99 15.17 -13.56
CA PRO A 322 -5.24 15.91 -13.62
C PRO A 322 -6.40 15.12 -13.00
N HIS A 323 -7.38 15.80 -12.39
CA HIS A 323 -8.57 15.15 -11.81
C HIS A 323 -9.24 14.17 -12.78
N SER A 324 -9.33 14.53 -14.07
CA SER A 324 -9.94 13.70 -15.12
C SER A 324 -9.20 12.40 -15.43
N ALA A 325 -7.90 12.31 -15.11
CA ALA A 325 -7.10 11.11 -15.34
C ALA A 325 -7.32 10.06 -14.23
N GLY A 326 -7.85 10.47 -13.07
CA GLY A 326 -7.91 9.63 -11.88
C GLY A 326 -6.53 9.21 -11.39
N THR A 327 -6.49 8.14 -10.59
CA THR A 327 -5.25 7.47 -10.19
C THR A 327 -4.63 6.75 -11.40
N VAL A 328 -3.33 6.97 -11.65
CA VAL A 328 -2.61 6.35 -12.76
C VAL A 328 -1.60 5.34 -12.22
N TYR A 329 -1.56 4.15 -12.81
CA TYR A 329 -0.65 3.07 -12.43
C TYR A 329 0.46 2.94 -13.46
N VAL A 330 1.71 3.03 -13.02
CA VAL A 330 2.90 3.01 -13.88
C VAL A 330 3.72 1.75 -13.59
N PRO A 331 3.68 0.72 -14.45
CA PRO A 331 4.56 -0.43 -14.32
C PRO A 331 6.02 0.00 -14.52
N VAL A 332 6.88 -0.31 -13.55
CA VAL A 332 8.33 0.02 -13.60
C VAL A 332 9.23 -1.21 -13.63
N GLY A 333 8.63 -2.39 -13.63
CA GLY A 333 9.33 -3.67 -13.77
C GLY A 333 9.92 -4.20 -12.45
N ASP A 334 10.80 -5.19 -12.54
CA ASP A 334 11.56 -5.71 -11.39
C ASP A 334 12.72 -4.76 -11.06
N LEU A 335 12.52 -3.91 -10.04
CA LEU A 335 13.50 -2.92 -9.62
C LEU A 335 14.77 -3.52 -8.99
N ARG A 336 14.73 -4.81 -8.59
CA ARG A 336 15.92 -5.53 -8.12
C ARG A 336 16.80 -5.99 -9.28
N ASN A 337 16.22 -6.09 -10.47
CA ASN A 337 16.91 -6.47 -11.69
C ASN A 337 16.87 -5.31 -12.71
N LYS A 338 17.80 -4.36 -12.57
CA LYS A 338 17.79 -3.10 -13.33
C LYS A 338 17.88 -3.27 -14.85
N ASP A 339 18.38 -4.39 -15.34
CA ASP A 339 18.39 -4.72 -16.77
C ASP A 339 16.95 -4.87 -17.33
N ALA A 340 15.97 -5.17 -16.47
CA ALA A 340 14.55 -5.36 -16.81
C ALA A 340 13.71 -4.06 -16.79
N ILE A 341 14.24 -2.93 -16.30
CA ILE A 341 13.52 -1.63 -16.27
C ILE A 341 13.18 -1.12 -17.68
N SER A 342 13.77 -1.72 -18.72
CA SER A 342 13.54 -1.42 -20.14
C SER A 342 12.45 -2.26 -20.83
N GLY A 343 11.75 -3.17 -20.12
CA GLY A 343 11.12 -4.33 -20.78
C GLY A 343 9.66 -4.68 -20.49
N VAL A 344 8.83 -3.84 -19.85
CA VAL A 344 7.39 -4.17 -19.70
C VAL A 344 6.62 -3.80 -20.96
N THR A 345 6.83 -4.57 -22.02
CA THR A 345 5.92 -4.62 -23.18
C THR A 345 4.60 -5.26 -22.74
N GLY A 346 3.58 -4.43 -22.53
CA GLY A 346 2.18 -4.71 -22.83
C GLY A 346 1.65 -6.10 -22.49
N LYS A 347 1.72 -6.54 -21.22
CA LYS A 347 0.73 -7.48 -20.70
C LYS A 347 -0.28 -6.71 -19.89
N THR A 348 -1.42 -6.45 -20.52
CA THR A 348 -2.67 -6.04 -19.87
C THR A 348 -2.91 -7.00 -18.70
N VAL A 349 -2.70 -6.53 -17.47
CA VAL A 349 -3.25 -7.18 -16.28
C VAL A 349 -4.73 -6.81 -16.31
N LYS A 350 -5.57 -7.75 -16.74
CA LYS A 350 -7.02 -7.64 -16.66
C LYS A 350 -7.49 -7.89 -15.24
#